data_AF-A0A6S6XPM0-F1
#
_entry.id   AF-A0A6S6XPM0-F1
#
_cell.length_a   1.000
_cell.length_b   1.000
_cell.length_c   1.000
_cell.angle_alpha   90.00
_cell.angle_beta   90.00
_cell.angle_gamma   90.00
#
_symmetry.space_group_name_H-M   'P 1'
#
loop_
_entity.id
_entity.type
_entity.pdbx_description
1 polymer ?
#
loop_
_entity_poly.entity_id
_entity_poly.type
_entity_poly.pdbx_seq_one_letter_code
_entity_poly.pdbx_strand_id
1 'polypeptide(L)' 'MYLKDAYMNDTMFTACSGVPLDLLPEKNATHSFFGKYEGSGIKSANKIKKIEFKILIMDSSSKTLGTTKPVIINFYTKLL' A
#
# COMPACT_ATOMS: atom_id res chain seq x y z
N MET A 1 -8.46 3.92 -7.28
CA MET A 1 -7.21 3.13 -7.13
C MET A 1 -7.15 2.56 -5.72
N TYR A 2 -6.71 1.32 -5.53
CA TYR A 2 -6.61 0.68 -4.20
C TYR A 2 -5.32 -0.12 -4.08
N LEU A 3 -4.85 -0.36 -2.85
CA LEU A 3 -3.79 -1.35 -2.61
C LEU A 3 -4.40 -2.75 -2.57
N LYS A 4 -3.73 -3.70 -3.20
CA LYS A 4 -4.07 -5.12 -3.24
C LYS A 4 -2.88 -5.94 -2.76
N ASP A 5 -3.14 -7.09 -2.15
CA ASP A 5 -2.10 -8.01 -1.65
C ASP A 5 -1.09 -7.25 -0.76
N ALA A 6 -1.59 -6.52 0.24
CA ALA A 6 -0.78 -5.65 1.08
C ALA A 6 -0.22 -6.42 2.30
N TYR A 7 1.09 -6.40 2.46
CA TYR A 7 1.83 -7.08 3.52
C TYR A 7 2.76 -6.12 4.28
N MET A 8 2.85 -6.30 5.59
CA MET A 8 3.93 -5.76 6.42
C MET A 8 4.74 -6.94 6.96
N ASN A 9 6.06 -6.90 6.74
CA ASN A 9 6.93 -8.07 6.85
C ASN A 9 6.36 -9.21 5.98
N ASP A 10 5.81 -10.24 6.58
CA ASP A 10 5.20 -11.37 5.87
C ASP A 10 3.73 -11.59 6.28
N THR A 11 3.11 -10.58 6.89
CA THR A 11 1.73 -10.64 7.36
C THR A 11 0.84 -9.68 6.58
N MET A 12 -0.27 -10.19 6.10
CA MET A 12 -1.26 -9.39 5.38
C MET A 12 -1.86 -8.34 6.31
N PHE A 13 -2.06 -7.12 5.79
CA PHE A 13 -2.76 -6.06 6.50
C PHE A 13 -3.79 -5.39 5.58
N THR A 14 -4.82 -4.82 6.19
CA THR A 14 -5.79 -4.01 5.45
C THR A 14 -5.25 -2.59 5.31
N ALA A 15 -5.13 -2.15 4.06
CA ALA A 15 -4.88 -0.76 3.73
C ALA A 15 -6.19 -0.09 3.31
N CYS A 16 -6.44 1.09 3.86
CA CYS A 16 -7.56 1.96 3.49
C CYS A 16 -7.04 3.19 2.74
N SER A 17 -7.87 3.73 1.86
CA SER A 17 -7.70 5.08 1.31
C SER A 17 -8.62 6.07 2.03
N GLY A 18 -8.19 7.33 2.13
CA GLY A 18 -9.02 8.39 2.70
C GLY A 18 -10.05 8.96 1.72
N VAL A 19 -9.73 8.95 0.42
CA VAL A 19 -10.59 9.43 -0.68
C VAL A 19 -10.32 8.61 -1.95
N PRO A 20 -11.18 8.64 -2.97
CA PRO A 20 -10.82 8.14 -4.29
C PRO A 20 -9.69 8.99 -4.91
N LEU A 21 -8.79 8.35 -5.66
CA LEU A 21 -7.82 9.05 -6.51
C LEU A 21 -8.24 8.92 -7.97
N ASP A 22 -8.50 10.07 -8.60
CA ASP A 22 -8.69 10.18 -10.04
C ASP A 22 -7.34 10.38 -10.73
N LEU A 23 -7.03 9.51 -11.69
CA LEU A 23 -5.83 9.61 -12.52
C LEU A 23 -6.20 10.34 -13.81
N LEU A 24 -5.82 11.61 -13.90
CA LEU A 24 -6.05 12.44 -15.08
C LEU A 24 -4.80 12.47 -15.98
N PRO A 25 -4.96 12.52 -17.32
CA PRO A 25 -3.83 12.64 -18.25
C PRO A 25 -2.96 13.85 -17.92
N GLU A 26 -1.64 13.64 -17.95
CA GLU A 26 -0.61 14.69 -17.76
C GLU A 26 -0.67 15.45 -16.43
N LYS A 27 -1.44 14.96 -15.45
CA LYS A 27 -1.51 15.55 -14.11
C LYS A 27 -0.86 14.64 -13.09
N ASN A 28 0.01 15.23 -12.28
CA ASN A 28 0.54 14.57 -11.10
C ASN A 28 -0.50 14.67 -9.98
N ALA A 29 -0.70 13.56 -9.28
CA ALA A 29 -1.54 13.52 -8.09
C ALA A 29 -0.87 12.65 -7.02
N THR A 30 -1.05 13.02 -5.76
CA THR A 30 -0.54 12.25 -4.62
C THR A 30 -1.71 11.63 -3.86
N HIS A 31 -1.51 10.39 -3.43
CA HIS A 31 -2.52 9.68 -2.67
C HIS A 31 -1.90 8.96 -1.48
N SER A 32 -2.59 9.01 -0.35
CA SER A 32 -2.13 8.40 0.90
C SER A 32 -2.97 7.17 1.20
N PHE A 33 -2.26 6.08 1.50
CA PHE A 33 -2.84 4.87 2.06
C PHE A 33 -2.38 4.73 3.51
N PHE A 34 -3.26 4.24 4.36
CA PHE A 34 -2.96 3.98 5.76
C PHE A 34 -3.45 2.58 6.14
N GLY A 35 -2.72 1.94 7.03
CA GLY A 35 -3.06 0.63 7.55
C GLY A 35 -2.43 0.44 8.92
N LYS A 36 -3.13 -0.27 9.80
CA LYS A 36 -2.63 -0.60 11.13
C LYS A 36 -1.76 -1.85 11.05
N TYR A 37 -0.64 -1.85 11.78
CA TYR A 37 0.14 -3.07 12.01
C TYR A 37 -0.42 -3.89 13.18
N GLU A 38 -1.39 -3.38 13.95
CA GLU A 38 -2.09 -4.15 15.00
C GLU A 38 -2.70 -5.42 14.40
N GLY A 39 -2.50 -6.57 15.06
CA GLY A 39 -2.93 -7.88 14.56
C GLY A 39 -1.91 -8.59 13.66
N SER A 40 -0.82 -7.94 13.23
CA SER A 40 0.25 -8.58 12.45
C SER A 40 1.33 -9.27 13.28
N GLY A 41 1.24 -9.21 14.62
CA GLY A 41 2.31 -9.65 15.53
C GLY A 41 3.51 -8.69 15.63
N ILE A 42 3.52 -7.61 14.83
CA ILE A 42 4.51 -6.53 14.92
C ILE A 42 4.24 -5.70 16.19
N LYS A 43 5.23 -5.67 17.10
CA LYS A 43 5.09 -5.01 18.42
C LYS A 43 5.30 -3.50 18.39
N SER A 44 5.96 -2.96 17.37
CA SER A 44 6.27 -1.54 17.22
C SER A 44 6.69 -1.21 15.79
N ALA A 45 6.47 0.03 15.35
CA ALA A 45 6.75 0.46 13.97
C ALA A 45 8.22 0.25 13.54
N ASN A 46 9.19 0.40 14.45
CA ASN A 46 10.61 0.14 14.18
C ASN A 46 10.95 -1.34 13.92
N LYS A 47 10.00 -2.26 14.07
CA LYS A 47 10.13 -3.68 13.71
C LYS A 47 9.54 -4.00 12.33
N ILE A 48 8.97 -3.01 11.63
CA ILE A 48 8.59 -3.14 10.22
C ILE A 48 9.88 -3.09 9.40
N LYS A 49 10.19 -4.21 8.73
CA LYS A 49 11.36 -4.39 7.86
C LYS A 49 11.01 -4.32 6.39
N LYS A 50 9.77 -4.67 6.03
CA LYS A 50 9.30 -4.71 4.65
C LYS A 50 7.84 -4.26 4.60
N ILE A 51 7.48 -3.47 3.59
CA ILE A 51 6.10 -3.26 3.16
C ILE A 51 6.02 -3.67 1.70
N GLU A 52 5.04 -4.50 1.36
CA GLU A 52 4.82 -4.99 -0.01
C GLU A 52 3.35 -4.82 -0.37
N PHE A 53 3.06 -4.32 -1.57
CA PHE A 53 1.70 -4.21 -2.08
C PHE A 53 1.68 -4.12 -3.61
N LYS A 54 0.54 -4.40 -4.21
CA LYS A 54 0.23 -4.07 -5.60
C LYS A 54 -0.77 -2.93 -5.66
N ILE A 55 -0.75 -2.17 -6.75
CA ILE A 55 -1.72 -1.12 -7.00
C ILE A 55 -2.75 -1.64 -8.00
N LEU A 56 -4.02 -1.64 -7.60
CA LEU A 56 -5.17 -1.97 -8.43
C LEU A 56 -5.76 -0.69 -9.05
N ILE A 57 -5.80 -0.65 -10.37
CA ILE A 57 -6.38 0.45 -11.15
C ILE A 57 -7.74 -0.01 -11.68
N MET A 58 -8.77 0.82 -11.49
CA MET A 58 -10.15 0.53 -11.89
C MET A 58 -10.74 1.75 -12.59
N ASP A 59 -11.73 1.53 -13.44
CA ASP A 59 -12.56 2.62 -13.99
C ASP A 59 -13.64 3.06 -12.99
N SER A 60 -14.45 4.05 -13.39
CA SER A 60 -15.55 4.60 -12.59
C SER A 60 -16.66 3.59 -12.28
N SER A 61 -16.74 2.47 -13.00
CA SER A 61 -17.69 1.38 -12.75
C SER A 61 -17.14 0.30 -11.82
N SER A 62 -15.97 0.53 -11.20
CA SER A 62 -15.24 -0.45 -10.38
C SER A 62 -14.75 -1.68 -11.17
N LYS A 63 -14.71 -1.60 -12.51
CA LYS A 63 -14.10 -2.65 -13.33
C LYS A 63 -12.58 -2.53 -13.25
N THR A 64 -11.91 -3.66 -13.05
CA THR A 64 -10.45 -3.72 -13.05
C THR A 64 -9.88 -3.42 -14.44
N LEU A 65 -8.99 -2.43 -14.52
CA LEU A 65 -8.23 -2.07 -15.72
C LEU A 65 -6.84 -2.72 -15.70
N GLY A 66 -6.26 -2.91 -14.52
CA GLY A 66 -4.95 -3.53 -14.38
C GLY A 66 -4.46 -3.58 -12.94
N THR A 67 -3.39 -4.33 -12.73
CA THR A 67 -2.69 -4.42 -11.45
C THR A 67 -1.20 -4.30 -11.70
N THR A 68 -0.50 -3.51 -10.87
CA THR A 68 0.95 -3.36 -11.00
C THR A 68 1.69 -4.63 -10.60
N LYS A 69 2.97 -4.72 -10.97
CA LYS A 69 3.92 -5.58 -10.27
C LYS A 69 4.00 -5.16 -8.78
N PRO A 70 4.44 -6.06 -7.88
CA PRO A 70 4.64 -5.71 -6.47
C PRO A 70 5.58 -4.51 -6.32
N VAL A 71 5.15 -3.55 -5.51
CA VAL A 71 5.99 -2.48 -4.98
C VAL A 71 6.51 -2.96 -3.63
N ILE A 72 7.83 -2.98 -3.47
CA ILE A 72 8.50 -3.47 -2.26
C ILE A 72 9.32 -2.34 -1.66
N ILE A 73 9.04 -2.02 -0.40
CA ILE A 73 9.75 -1.02 0.40
C ILE A 73 10.48 -1.76 1.52
N ASN A 74 11.81 -1.74 1.49
CA ASN A 74 12.64 -2.34 2.53
C ASN A 74 13.15 -1.24 3.49
N PHE A 75 12.97 -1.47 4.79
CA PHE A 75 13.43 -0.59 5.84
C PHE A 75 14.68 -1.18 6.48
N TYR A 76 15.79 -0.45 6.40
CA TYR A 76 17.04 -0.81 7.06
C TYR A 76 17.18 0.02 8.34
N THR A 77 17.27 -0.65 9.48
CA THR A 77 17.54 0.04 10.74
C THR A 77 19.02 0.44 10.75
N LYS A 78 19.32 1.75 10.67
CA LYS A 78 20.63 2.24 11.12
C LYS A 78 20.60 2.20 12.65
N LEU A 79 21.51 1.42 13.25
CA LEU A 79 21.87 1.57 14.66
C LEU A 79 22.44 2.98 14.80
N LEU A 80 21.69 3.87 15.45
CA LEU A 80 22.20 5.11 16.02
C LEU A 80 22.60 4.83 17.46
#